data_AF-A0A4Y6PS11-F1
#
_entry.id   AF-A0A4Y6PS11-F1
#
_cell.length_a   1.000
_cell.length_b   1.000
_cell.length_c   1.000
_cell.angle_alpha   90.00
_cell.angle_beta   90.00
_cell.angle_gamma   90.00
#
_symmetry.space_group_name_H-M   'P 1'
#
loop_
_entity.id
_entity.type
_entity.pdbx_description
1 polymer ?
#
loop_
_entity_poly.entity_id
_entity_poly.type
_entity_poly.pdbx_seq_one_letter_code
_entity_poly.pdbx_strand_id
1 'polypeptide(L)'
;MSAPHTFAQRYLGTFLRPGRTFEALSEHRALRSAIGAVLSAAMVYSAFVLWMYATGHQPSFTGNPIPAEHYYLWQAIFLPPWLLVAWAAYASAAHGLSRLFGSTATWPATAAPLGFALAVPLTWSYLIPEMLVFGLAGHGALVTAMRITGPLTLIWWSVLTWKALRSTHEQSRLASAAITFVALLALIAVTAVLVR
;
A
#
# COMPACT_ATOMS: atom_id res chain seq x y z
N MET A 1 -7.37 -1.93 -29.99
CA MET A 1 -6.87 -0.91 -29.04
C MET A 1 -7.99 -0.59 -28.06
N SER A 2 -7.90 -1.04 -26.82
CA SER A 2 -8.80 -0.61 -25.74
C SER A 2 -8.53 0.87 -25.42
N ALA A 3 -9.59 1.64 -25.15
CA ALA A 3 -9.47 3.05 -24.79
C ALA A 3 -8.56 3.26 -23.56
N PRO A 4 -7.80 4.37 -23.47
CA PRO A 4 -6.96 4.64 -22.31
C PRO A 4 -7.83 4.74 -21.06
N HIS A 5 -7.69 3.75 -20.16
CA HIS A 5 -8.41 3.76 -18.89
C HIS A 5 -7.97 4.94 -18.02
N THR A 6 -8.92 5.70 -17.49
CA THR A 6 -8.65 6.82 -16.57
C THR A 6 -8.13 6.32 -15.22
N PHE A 7 -7.53 7.20 -14.42
CA PHE A 7 -7.06 6.86 -13.07
C PHE A 7 -8.20 6.26 -12.21
N ALA A 8 -9.38 6.88 -12.22
CA ALA A 8 -10.54 6.40 -11.46
C ALA A 8 -11.00 5.02 -11.92
N GLN A 9 -11.00 4.75 -13.24
CA GLN A 9 -11.33 3.42 -13.77
C GLN A 9 -10.33 2.36 -13.32
N ARG A 10 -9.03 2.68 -13.26
CA ARG A 10 -8.00 1.77 -12.75
C ARG A 10 -8.19 1.52 -11.25
N TYR A 11 -8.44 2.57 -10.48
CA TYR A 11 -8.65 2.48 -9.03
C TYR A 11 -9.88 1.62 -8.69
N LEU A 12 -11.02 1.89 -9.34
CA LEU A 12 -12.25 1.11 -9.17
C LEU A 12 -12.11 -0.31 -9.76
N GLY A 13 -11.39 -0.44 -10.87
CA GLY A 13 -11.06 -1.72 -11.50
C GLY A 13 -10.26 -2.64 -10.57
N THR A 14 -9.34 -2.10 -9.76
CA THR A 14 -8.62 -2.89 -8.75
C THR A 14 -9.57 -3.49 -7.71
N PHE A 15 -10.68 -2.80 -7.38
CA PHE A 15 -11.70 -3.32 -6.48
C PHE A 15 -12.57 -4.39 -7.16
N LEU A 16 -13.13 -4.08 -8.33
CA LEU A 16 -14.16 -4.90 -8.99
C LEU A 16 -13.58 -6.03 -9.86
N ARG A 17 -12.48 -5.79 -10.56
CA ARG A 17 -11.88 -6.68 -11.56
C ARG A 17 -10.34 -6.61 -11.50
N PRO A 18 -9.73 -7.00 -10.37
CA PRO A 18 -8.29 -6.81 -10.14
C PRO A 18 -7.41 -7.48 -11.20
N GLY A 19 -7.74 -8.71 -11.64
CA GLY A 19 -6.94 -9.43 -12.64
C GLY A 19 -6.77 -8.65 -13.95
N ARG A 20 -7.88 -8.32 -14.61
CA ARG A 20 -7.89 -7.52 -15.85
C ARG A 20 -7.25 -6.15 -15.68
N THR A 21 -7.45 -5.53 -14.52
CA THR A 21 -6.87 -4.21 -14.23
C THR A 21 -5.35 -4.29 -14.10
N PHE A 22 -4.84 -5.33 -13.44
CA PHE A 22 -3.40 -5.53 -13.27
C PHE A 22 -2.70 -5.94 -14.57
N GLU A 23 -3.34 -6.77 -15.40
CA GLU A 23 -2.88 -7.05 -16.77
C GLU A 23 -2.70 -5.75 -17.55
N ALA A 24 -3.74 -4.90 -17.60
CA ALA A 24 -3.67 -3.61 -18.30
C ALA A 24 -2.61 -2.66 -17.70
N LEU A 25 -2.46 -2.61 -16.37
CA LEU A 25 -1.45 -1.78 -15.70
C LEU A 25 -0.02 -2.25 -16.02
N SER A 26 0.19 -3.56 -16.08
CA SER A 26 1.46 -4.20 -16.42
C SER A 26 1.84 -3.95 -17.88
N GLU A 27 0.92 -4.22 -18.82
CA GLU A 27 1.11 -4.03 -20.26
C GLU A 27 1.48 -2.58 -20.61
N HIS A 28 0.75 -1.62 -20.05
CA HIS A 28 1.01 -0.20 -20.29
C HIS A 28 2.13 0.38 -19.43
N ARG A 29 2.72 -0.40 -18.52
CA ARG A 29 3.80 0.01 -17.61
C ARG A 29 3.49 1.35 -16.95
N ALA A 30 2.27 1.50 -16.45
CA ALA A 30 1.67 2.79 -16.08
C ALA A 30 2.21 3.36 -14.75
N LEU A 31 3.53 3.54 -14.64
CA LEU A 31 4.23 3.89 -13.41
C LEU A 31 3.74 5.21 -12.82
N ARG A 32 3.47 6.22 -13.66
CA ARG A 32 2.90 7.51 -13.21
C ARG A 32 1.55 7.32 -12.50
N SER A 33 0.70 6.42 -12.99
CA SER A 33 -0.57 6.12 -12.33
C SER A 33 -0.39 5.37 -11.01
N ALA A 34 0.61 4.50 -10.92
CA ALA A 34 0.92 3.80 -9.67
C ALA A 34 1.48 4.76 -8.61
N ILE A 35 2.38 5.67 -8.99
CA ILE A 35 2.83 6.78 -8.13
C ILE A 35 1.64 7.60 -7.67
N GLY A 36 0.73 7.96 -8.59
CA GLY A 36 -0.50 8.68 -8.26
C GLY A 36 -1.39 7.93 -7.26
N ALA A 37 -1.50 6.60 -7.37
CA ALA A 37 -2.29 5.78 -6.47
C ALA A 37 -1.66 5.69 -5.06
N VAL A 38 -0.34 5.49 -5.00
CA VAL A 38 0.40 5.46 -3.72
C VAL A 38 0.32 6.83 -3.05
N LEU A 39 0.53 7.92 -3.79
CA LEU A 39 0.37 9.27 -3.28
C LEU A 39 -1.06 9.57 -2.83
N SER A 40 -2.10 9.11 -3.55
CA SER A 40 -3.47 9.33 -3.09
C SER A 40 -3.73 8.67 -1.74
N ALA A 41 -3.26 7.42 -1.55
CA ALA A 41 -3.39 6.74 -0.26
C ALA A 41 -2.57 7.45 0.83
N ALA A 42 -1.35 7.90 0.51
CA ALA A 42 -0.52 8.64 1.45
C ALA A 42 -1.15 9.97 1.85
N MET A 43 -1.80 10.69 0.94
CA MET A 43 -2.46 11.96 1.24
C MET A 43 -3.68 11.75 2.14
N VAL A 44 -4.48 10.71 1.90
CA VAL A 44 -5.60 10.34 2.80
C VAL A 44 -5.07 10.03 4.20
N TYR A 45 -3.99 9.26 4.30
CA TYR A 45 -3.40 8.95 5.60
C TYR A 45 -2.80 10.20 6.26
N SER A 46 -2.07 11.04 5.52
CA SER A 46 -1.51 12.29 6.02
C SER A 46 -2.60 13.22 6.56
N ALA A 47 -3.73 13.32 5.86
CA ALA A 47 -4.88 14.08 6.32
C ALA A 47 -5.48 13.51 7.61
N PHE A 48 -5.57 12.18 7.73
CA PHE A 48 -6.06 11.53 8.95
C PHE A 48 -5.16 11.79 10.16
N VAL A 49 -3.84 11.61 10.03
CA VAL A 49 -2.92 11.88 11.15
C VAL A 49 -2.85 13.38 11.48
N LEU A 50 -2.97 14.26 10.49
CA LEU A 50 -3.06 15.70 10.73
C LEU A 50 -4.35 16.08 11.47
N TRP A 51 -5.47 15.39 11.20
CA TRP A 51 -6.71 15.57 11.96
C TRP A 51 -6.55 15.13 13.42
N MET A 52 -5.84 14.03 13.69
CA MET A 52 -5.49 13.63 15.06
C MET A 52 -4.61 14.67 15.77
N TYR A 53 -3.60 15.20 15.07
CA TYR A 53 -2.76 16.29 15.59
C TYR A 53 -3.58 17.54 15.93
N ALA A 54 -4.42 18.00 15.00
CA ALA A 54 -5.24 19.20 15.17
C ALA A 54 -6.26 19.10 16.32
N THR A 55 -6.61 17.88 16.75
CA THR A 55 -7.49 17.61 17.88
C THR A 55 -6.74 17.33 19.19
N GLY A 56 -5.42 17.55 19.21
CA GLY A 56 -4.59 17.44 20.41
C GLY A 56 -4.24 16.00 20.82
N HIS A 57 -4.46 15.02 19.95
CA HIS A 57 -4.12 13.63 20.26
C HIS A 57 -2.63 13.37 20.09
N GLN A 58 -2.11 12.43 20.89
CA GLN A 58 -0.71 12.02 20.88
C GLN A 58 -0.62 10.49 20.89
N PRO A 59 0.41 9.91 20.28
CA PRO A 59 0.63 8.47 20.35
C PRO A 59 1.00 8.06 21.78
N SER A 60 0.57 6.87 22.20
CA SER A 60 0.94 6.30 23.50
C SER A 60 2.42 5.88 23.58
N PHE A 61 3.07 5.72 22.44
CA PHE A 61 4.48 5.34 22.33
C PHE A 61 5.09 5.94 21.06
N THR A 62 6.28 6.52 21.19
CA THR A 62 7.09 6.99 20.06
C THR A 62 8.38 6.17 20.00
N GLY A 63 8.58 5.42 18.92
CA GLY A 63 9.82 4.64 18.70
C GLY A 63 11.03 5.49 18.28
N ASN A 64 10.79 6.76 17.95
CA ASN A 64 11.77 7.67 17.35
C ASN A 64 11.99 8.86 18.31
N PRO A 65 13.10 9.62 18.18
CA PRO A 65 13.39 10.80 19.02
C PRO A 65 12.48 12.01 18.73
N ILE A 66 11.28 11.79 18.17
CA ILE A 66 10.29 12.83 17.89
C ILE A 66 9.40 12.97 19.13
N PRO A 67 9.28 14.18 19.73
CA PRO A 67 8.37 14.41 20.85
C PRO A 67 6.94 13.99 20.51
N ALA A 68 6.26 13.33 21.45
CA ALA A 68 4.90 12.79 21.26
C ALA A 68 3.91 13.87 20.79
N GLU A 69 4.05 15.10 21.28
CA GLU A 69 3.24 16.26 20.88
C GLU A 69 3.27 16.55 19.37
N HIS A 70 4.44 16.41 18.73
CA HIS A 70 4.61 16.73 17.31
C HIS A 70 4.67 15.48 16.43
N TYR A 71 4.48 14.29 17.00
CA TYR A 71 4.66 13.04 16.27
C TYR A 71 3.72 12.93 15.06
N TYR A 72 2.43 13.21 15.24
CA TYR A 72 1.46 13.13 14.14
C TYR A 72 1.67 14.20 13.07
N LEU A 73 2.19 15.38 13.42
CA LEU A 73 2.57 16.41 12.46
C LEU A 73 3.73 15.94 11.58
N TRP A 74 4.81 15.45 12.19
CA TRP A 74 5.95 14.92 11.45
C TRP A 74 5.57 13.69 10.64
N GLN A 75 4.72 12.81 11.20
CA GLN A 75 4.18 11.68 10.46
C GLN A 75 3.44 12.17 9.21
N ALA A 76 2.53 13.15 9.31
CA ALA A 76 1.81 13.69 8.16
C ALA A 76 2.73 14.18 7.03
N ILE A 77 3.85 14.83 7.39
CA ILE A 77 4.81 15.38 6.43
C ILE A 77 5.62 14.27 5.75
N PHE A 78 6.10 13.29 6.51
CA PHE A 78 6.99 12.25 6.00
C PHE A 78 6.25 11.05 5.41
N LEU A 79 4.95 10.93 5.60
CA LEU A 79 4.20 9.76 5.15
C LEU A 79 4.15 9.60 3.61
N PRO A 80 3.97 10.66 2.80
CA PRO A 80 4.05 10.53 1.33
C PRO A 80 5.40 10.03 0.79
N PRO A 81 6.57 10.63 1.13
CA PRO A 81 7.84 10.09 0.67
C PRO A 81 8.11 8.70 1.25
N TRP A 82 7.72 8.45 2.50
CA TRP A 82 7.82 7.13 3.13
C TRP A 82 7.07 6.04 2.35
N LEU A 83 5.79 6.27 2.03
CA LEU A 83 4.96 5.28 1.37
C LEU A 83 5.44 5.00 -0.07
N LEU A 84 5.99 6.01 -0.75
CA LEU A 84 6.62 5.83 -2.06
C LEU A 84 7.88 4.95 -1.97
N VAL A 85 8.76 5.21 -1.00
CA VAL A 85 9.97 4.39 -0.77
C VAL A 85 9.59 2.96 -0.40
N ALA A 86 8.63 2.80 0.50
CA ALA A 86 8.09 1.50 0.92
C ALA A 86 7.54 0.71 -0.27
N TRP A 87 6.70 1.33 -1.11
CA TRP A 87 6.18 0.71 -2.33
C TRP A 87 7.29 0.36 -3.32
N ALA A 88 8.24 1.26 -3.57
CA ALA A 88 9.34 1.02 -4.50
C ALA A 88 10.26 -0.12 -4.03
N ALA A 89 10.57 -0.18 -2.73
CA ALA A 89 11.33 -1.28 -2.13
C ALA A 89 10.58 -2.61 -2.25
N TYR A 90 9.29 -2.61 -1.92
CA TYR A 90 8.41 -3.77 -2.05
C TYR A 90 8.34 -4.28 -3.49
N ALA A 91 8.09 -3.39 -4.45
CA ALA A 91 8.04 -3.72 -5.88
C ALA A 91 9.38 -4.26 -6.39
N SER A 92 10.50 -3.69 -5.93
CA SER A 92 11.84 -4.14 -6.30
C SER A 92 12.15 -5.53 -5.75
N ALA A 93 11.78 -5.81 -4.49
CA ALA A 93 11.91 -7.14 -3.92
C ALA A 93 11.06 -8.17 -4.68
N ALA A 94 9.79 -7.86 -4.92
CA ALA A 94 8.88 -8.75 -5.66
C ALA A 94 9.34 -8.99 -7.10
N HIS A 95 9.83 -7.95 -7.78
CA HIS A 95 10.41 -8.06 -9.12
C HIS A 95 11.68 -8.92 -9.13
N GLY A 96 12.63 -8.65 -8.23
CA GLY A 96 13.89 -9.39 -8.12
C GLY A 96 13.65 -10.87 -7.82
N LEU A 97 12.78 -11.18 -6.86
CA LEU A 97 12.37 -12.55 -6.57
C LEU A 97 11.70 -13.19 -7.80
N SER A 98 10.82 -12.46 -8.50
CA SER A 98 10.16 -12.97 -9.70
C SER A 98 11.14 -13.30 -10.84
N ARG A 99 12.25 -12.56 -10.96
CA ARG A 99 13.33 -12.85 -11.90
C ARG A 99 14.05 -14.15 -11.57
N LEU A 100 14.22 -14.49 -10.28
CA LEU A 100 14.79 -15.77 -9.86
C LEU A 100 13.94 -16.98 -10.29
N PHE A 101 12.63 -16.78 -10.46
CA PHE A 101 11.70 -17.78 -11.01
C PHE A 101 11.53 -17.67 -12.54
N GLY A 102 12.49 -17.06 -13.25
CA GLY A 102 12.54 -17.05 -14.72
C GLY A 102 11.67 -16.00 -15.40
N SER A 103 11.08 -15.05 -14.66
CA SER A 103 10.23 -14.04 -15.31
C SER A 103 11.02 -13.07 -16.20
N THR A 104 10.42 -12.66 -17.31
CA THR A 104 10.96 -11.68 -18.27
C THR A 104 10.33 -10.29 -18.16
N ALA A 105 9.31 -10.13 -17.31
CA ALA A 105 8.65 -8.84 -17.12
C ALA A 105 9.62 -7.79 -16.60
N THR A 106 9.41 -6.53 -16.99
CA THR A 106 10.24 -5.39 -16.58
C THR A 106 9.82 -4.87 -15.20
N TRP A 107 10.71 -4.17 -14.48
CA TRP A 107 10.38 -3.58 -13.18
C TRP A 107 9.14 -2.67 -13.21
N PRO A 108 8.97 -1.75 -14.20
CA PRO A 108 7.74 -0.95 -14.28
C PRO A 108 6.46 -1.77 -14.46
N ALA A 109 6.55 -2.91 -15.15
CA ALA A 109 5.42 -3.82 -15.34
C ALA A 109 5.00 -4.48 -14.01
N THR A 110 5.96 -4.75 -13.13
CA THR A 110 5.71 -5.22 -11.76
C THR A 110 5.24 -4.11 -10.83
N ALA A 111 5.93 -2.97 -10.83
CA ALA A 111 5.68 -1.88 -9.88
C ALA A 111 4.31 -1.24 -10.08
N ALA A 112 3.84 -1.11 -11.32
CA ALA A 112 2.57 -0.46 -11.63
C ALA A 112 1.36 -1.11 -10.94
N PRO A 113 1.07 -2.42 -11.14
CA PRO A 113 -0.05 -3.07 -10.47
C PRO A 113 0.15 -3.16 -8.94
N LEU A 114 1.39 -3.30 -8.46
CA LEU A 114 1.67 -3.32 -7.01
C LEU A 114 1.37 -1.99 -6.31
N GLY A 115 1.50 -0.86 -6.99
CA GLY A 115 1.12 0.44 -6.41
C GLY A 115 -0.37 0.52 -6.11
N PHE A 116 -1.20 0.01 -7.02
CA PHE A 116 -2.65 -0.10 -6.80
C PHE A 116 -3.00 -1.19 -5.77
N ALA A 117 -2.29 -2.33 -5.79
CA ALA A 117 -2.49 -3.40 -4.82
C ALA A 117 -2.20 -2.95 -3.37
N LEU A 118 -1.29 -1.99 -3.17
CA LEU A 118 -1.04 -1.34 -1.89
C LEU A 118 -2.10 -0.26 -1.58
N ALA A 119 -2.29 0.69 -2.51
CA ALA A 119 -3.10 1.88 -2.27
C ALA A 119 -4.57 1.58 -1.97
N VAL A 120 -5.16 0.62 -2.70
CA VAL A 120 -6.60 0.35 -2.63
C VAL A 120 -7.01 -0.25 -1.27
N PRO A 121 -6.41 -1.37 -0.79
CA PRO A 121 -6.71 -1.89 0.54
C PRO A 121 -6.38 -0.89 1.63
N LEU A 122 -5.21 -0.25 1.57
CA LEU A 122 -4.80 0.72 2.59
C LEU A 122 -5.85 1.85 2.72
N THR A 123 -6.35 2.37 1.61
CA THR A 123 -7.38 3.42 1.66
C THR A 123 -8.70 2.89 2.20
N TRP A 124 -9.23 1.81 1.61
CA TRP A 124 -10.62 1.43 1.82
C TRP A 124 -10.88 0.50 3.00
N SER A 125 -9.94 -0.37 3.37
CA SER A 125 -10.11 -1.27 4.51
C SER A 125 -9.39 -0.82 5.77
N TYR A 126 -8.47 0.15 5.66
CA TYR A 126 -7.78 0.73 6.81
C TYR A 126 -8.20 2.18 7.02
N LEU A 127 -7.74 3.10 6.18
CA LEU A 127 -7.84 4.54 6.46
C LEU A 127 -9.27 5.05 6.58
N ILE A 128 -10.15 4.74 5.61
CA ILE A 128 -11.53 5.23 5.65
C ILE A 128 -12.29 4.70 6.88
N PRO A 129 -12.25 3.38 7.21
CA PRO A 129 -12.81 2.88 8.47
C PRO A 129 -12.24 3.56 9.72
N GLU A 130 -10.91 3.71 9.82
CA GLU A 130 -10.28 4.37 10.97
C GLU A 130 -10.73 5.84 11.11
N MET A 131 -10.81 6.59 10.01
CA MET A 131 -11.32 7.96 10.01
C MET A 131 -12.78 8.05 10.48
N LEU A 132 -13.63 7.10 10.05
CA LEU A 132 -15.03 7.03 10.49
C LEU A 132 -15.13 6.70 11.98
N VAL A 133 -14.37 5.70 12.46
CA VAL A 133 -14.32 5.36 13.88
C VAL A 133 -13.81 6.54 14.71
N PHE A 134 -12.75 7.21 14.27
CA PHE A 134 -12.23 8.39 14.95
C PHE A 134 -13.29 9.49 15.07
N GLY A 135 -13.97 9.81 13.96
CA GLY A 135 -14.97 10.87 13.91
C GLY A 135 -16.23 10.57 14.74
N LEU A 136 -16.62 9.30 14.84
CA LEU A 136 -17.88 8.90 15.50
C LEU A 136 -17.70 8.44 16.95
N ALA A 137 -16.57 7.82 17.28
CA ALA A 137 -16.32 7.16 18.56
C ALA A 137 -15.03 7.66 19.27
N GLY A 138 -14.28 8.56 18.63
CA GLY A 138 -13.07 9.16 19.19
C GLY A 138 -11.82 8.28 19.12
N HIS A 139 -10.69 8.83 19.57
CA HIS A 139 -9.37 8.19 19.51
C HIS A 139 -9.30 6.85 20.26
N GLY A 140 -10.00 6.73 21.40
CA GLY A 140 -9.98 5.50 22.21
C GLY A 140 -10.52 4.26 21.48
N ALA A 141 -11.39 4.45 20.48
CA ALA A 141 -11.96 3.36 19.70
C ALA A 141 -11.03 2.84 18.58
N LEU A 142 -9.99 3.59 18.23
CA LEU A 142 -9.07 3.25 17.13
C LEU A 142 -8.32 1.94 17.38
N VAL A 143 -7.88 1.68 18.61
CA VAL A 143 -7.18 0.42 18.93
C VAL A 143 -8.05 -0.79 18.62
N THR A 144 -9.36 -0.72 18.88
CA THR A 144 -10.30 -1.79 18.59
C THR A 144 -10.54 -1.92 17.08
N ALA A 145 -10.70 -0.79 16.37
CA ALA A 145 -10.84 -0.79 14.92
C ALA A 145 -9.60 -1.39 14.23
N MET A 146 -8.40 -0.95 14.61
CA MET A 146 -7.11 -1.41 14.08
C MET A 146 -6.90 -2.92 14.22
N ARG A 147 -7.42 -3.55 15.27
CA ARG A 147 -7.38 -5.01 15.46
C ARG A 147 -8.16 -5.78 14.40
N ILE A 148 -9.11 -5.13 13.73
CA ILE A 148 -9.94 -5.71 12.67
C ILE A 148 -9.45 -5.22 11.30
N THR A 149 -9.34 -3.90 11.12
CA THR A 149 -8.97 -3.24 9.86
C THR A 149 -7.55 -3.58 9.43
N GLY A 150 -6.61 -3.68 10.37
CA GLY A 150 -5.21 -4.02 10.11
C GLY A 150 -5.05 -5.40 9.46
N PRO A 151 -5.47 -6.50 10.13
CA PRO A 151 -5.42 -7.84 9.53
C PRO A 151 -6.22 -7.95 8.23
N LEU A 152 -7.41 -7.34 8.15
CA LEU A 152 -8.22 -7.34 6.94
C LEU A 152 -7.47 -6.70 5.76
N THR A 153 -6.84 -5.56 6.00
CA THR A 153 -6.03 -4.84 4.99
C THR A 153 -4.84 -5.66 4.55
N LEU A 154 -4.14 -6.32 5.47
CA LEU A 154 -3.00 -7.17 5.15
C LEU A 154 -3.40 -8.37 4.29
N ILE A 155 -4.52 -9.02 4.63
CA ILE A 155 -5.06 -10.15 3.84
C ILE A 155 -5.44 -9.66 2.44
N TRP A 156 -6.18 -8.55 2.34
CA TRP A 156 -6.63 -8.05 1.05
C TRP A 156 -5.44 -7.60 0.18
N TRP A 157 -4.48 -6.88 0.75
CA TRP A 157 -3.25 -6.49 0.06
C TRP A 157 -2.46 -7.71 -0.42
N SER A 158 -2.35 -8.76 0.40
CA SER A 158 -1.69 -10.02 0.00
C SER A 158 -2.39 -10.67 -1.19
N VAL A 159 -3.72 -10.73 -1.17
CA VAL A 159 -4.53 -11.27 -2.29
C VAL A 159 -4.34 -10.44 -3.56
N LEU A 160 -4.35 -9.11 -3.46
CA LEU A 160 -4.15 -8.24 -4.62
C LEU A 160 -2.73 -8.34 -5.18
N THR A 161 -1.72 -8.41 -4.32
CA THR A 161 -0.33 -8.60 -4.76
C THR A 161 -0.17 -9.94 -5.46
N TRP A 162 -0.71 -11.02 -4.88
CA TRP A 162 -0.67 -12.34 -5.51
C TRP A 162 -1.29 -12.30 -6.92
N LYS A 163 -2.45 -11.64 -7.08
CA LYS A 163 -3.09 -11.43 -8.39
C LYS A 163 -2.26 -10.57 -9.34
N ALA A 164 -1.63 -9.51 -8.84
CA ALA A 164 -0.76 -8.62 -9.61
C ALA A 164 0.48 -9.36 -10.15
N LEU A 165 1.14 -10.17 -9.32
CA LEU A 165 2.31 -10.96 -9.73
C LEU A 165 1.92 -12.04 -10.74
N ARG A 166 0.79 -12.71 -10.52
CA ARG A 166 0.22 -13.70 -11.43
C ARG A 166 -0.05 -13.14 -12.83
N SER A 167 -0.62 -11.95 -12.90
CA SER A 167 -0.95 -11.27 -14.17
C SER A 167 0.28 -10.69 -14.87
N THR A 168 1.36 -10.42 -14.12
CA THR A 168 2.57 -9.79 -14.67
C THR A 168 3.63 -10.79 -15.10
N HIS A 169 3.83 -11.86 -14.32
CA HIS A 169 5.01 -12.72 -14.42
C HIS A 169 4.72 -14.13 -14.97
N GLU A 170 3.46 -14.48 -15.27
CA GLU A 170 3.03 -15.81 -15.75
C GLU A 170 3.47 -16.99 -14.87
N GLN A 171 3.74 -16.72 -13.59
CA GLN A 171 4.25 -17.71 -12.65
C GLN A 171 3.19 -18.68 -12.13
N SER A 172 3.67 -19.80 -11.59
CA SER A 172 2.83 -20.74 -10.85
C SER A 172 2.19 -20.06 -9.62
N ARG A 173 1.01 -20.57 -9.21
CA ARG A 173 0.28 -20.01 -8.06
C ARG A 173 1.09 -20.02 -6.78
N LEU A 174 1.87 -21.08 -6.57
CA LEU A 174 2.73 -21.27 -5.39
C LEU A 174 3.90 -20.28 -5.41
N ALA A 175 4.56 -20.08 -6.56
CA ALA A 175 5.65 -19.13 -6.67
C ALA A 175 5.17 -17.70 -6.37
N SER A 176 4.06 -17.25 -6.96
CA SER A 176 3.53 -15.91 -6.67
C SER A 176 3.12 -15.73 -5.21
N ALA A 177 2.60 -16.78 -4.56
CA ALA A 177 2.26 -16.73 -3.13
C ALA A 177 3.51 -16.62 -2.25
N ALA A 178 4.54 -17.43 -2.52
CA ALA A 178 5.82 -17.38 -1.83
C ALA A 178 6.49 -16.01 -2.01
N ILE A 179 6.52 -15.47 -3.23
CA ILE A 179 7.09 -14.14 -3.51
C ILE A 179 6.33 -13.05 -2.76
N THR A 180 4.99 -13.11 -2.76
CA THR A 180 4.16 -12.14 -2.00
C THR A 180 4.56 -12.14 -0.52
N PHE A 181 4.67 -13.32 0.09
CA PHE A 181 5.05 -13.48 1.48
C PHE A 181 6.47 -12.95 1.75
N VAL A 182 7.46 -13.36 0.96
CA VAL A 182 8.86 -12.93 1.15
C VAL A 182 9.03 -11.43 0.90
N ALA A 183 8.35 -10.86 -0.09
CA ALA A 183 8.40 -9.42 -0.34
C ALA A 183 7.77 -8.62 0.81
N LEU A 184 6.70 -9.13 1.44
CA LEU A 184 6.12 -8.50 2.63
C LEU A 184 7.07 -8.54 3.81
N LEU A 185 7.76 -9.67 4.03
CA LEU A 185 8.80 -9.77 5.05
C LEU A 185 9.96 -8.80 4.79
N ALA A 186 10.39 -8.68 3.53
CA ALA A 186 11.43 -7.73 3.15
C ALA A 186 11.01 -6.28 3.46
N LEU A 187 9.75 -5.93 3.18
CA LEU A 187 9.22 -4.61 3.53
C LEU A 187 9.16 -4.37 5.04
N ILE A 188 8.74 -5.37 5.82
CA ILE A 188 8.73 -5.30 7.29
C ILE A 188 10.17 -5.07 7.80
N ALA A 189 11.15 -5.80 7.26
CA ALA A 189 12.55 -5.63 7.63
C ALA A 189 13.08 -4.23 7.30
N VAL A 190 12.81 -3.72 6.09
CA VAL A 190 13.17 -2.35 5.68
C VAL A 190 12.53 -1.32 6.60
N THR A 191 11.25 -1.50 6.92
CA THR A 191 10.52 -0.61 7.83
C THR A 191 11.12 -0.64 9.23
N ALA A 192 11.43 -1.82 9.76
CA ALA A 192 12.03 -1.98 11.08
C ALA A 192 13.43 -1.36 11.19
N VAL A 193 14.20 -1.31 10.10
CA VAL A 193 15.51 -0.66 10.06
C VAL A 193 15.38 0.86 10.02
N LEU A 194 14.44 1.39 9.23
CA LEU A 194 14.26 2.84 9.05
C LEU A 194 13.53 3.53 10.20
N VAL A 195 12.86 2.77 11.07
CA VAL A 195 12.14 3.26 12.26
C VAL A 195 13.01 3.13 13.53
N ARG A 196 14.28 2.72 13.43
CA ARG A 196 15.26 2.78 14.52
C ARG A 196 16.05 4.07 14.46
#